data_AF-A0A524F8H1-F1
#
_entry.id   AF-A0A524F8H1-F1
#
_cell.length_a   1.000
_cell.length_b   1.000
_cell.length_c   1.000
_cell.angle_alpha   90.00
_cell.angle_beta   90.00
_cell.angle_gamma   90.00
#
_symmetry.space_group_name_H-M   'P 1'
#
loop_
_entity.id
_entity.type
_entity.pdbx_description
1 polymer ?
#
loop_
_entity_poly.entity_id
_entity_poly.type
_entity_poly.pdbx_seq_one_letter_code
_entity_poly.pdbx_strand_id
1 'polypeptide(L)'
;MKEKIIMRFSTSIMGGDDECDLEGKIIDVCEVDHRKFMINPNIFTKEIFEKNFDRIIEKIDEYANLRNKFPIAYKVLGRFVLLTGIDISEEIRDLIIKATNWSYEKDIWIGKENIAESKRNLKELRDKIIRYKPGIPDPLKADLRSPCSLREYESLFNSLSRRN
;
A
#
# COMPACT_ATOMS: atom_id res chain seq x y z
N MET A 1 -2.51 6.23 -36.07
CA MET A 1 -3.39 5.43 -35.19
C MET A 1 -2.87 5.60 -33.78
N LYS A 2 -3.60 6.33 -32.92
CA LYS A 2 -3.24 6.46 -31.51
C LYS A 2 -3.72 5.19 -30.82
N GLU A 3 -2.80 4.32 -30.43
CA GLU A 3 -3.10 3.23 -29.51
C GLU A 3 -3.68 3.89 -28.26
N LYS A 4 -4.99 3.70 -28.06
CA LYS A 4 -5.61 3.90 -26.76
C LYS A 4 -4.94 2.88 -25.85
N ILE A 5 -3.91 3.30 -25.14
CA ILE A 5 -3.47 2.62 -23.93
C ILE A 5 -4.70 2.68 -23.04
N ILE A 6 -5.44 1.57 -23.00
CA ILE A 6 -6.43 1.32 -21.97
C ILE A 6 -5.61 1.27 -20.69
N MET A 7 -5.47 2.41 -20.01
CA MET A 7 -5.03 2.46 -18.63
C MET A 7 -6.10 1.68 -17.85
N ARG A 8 -5.89 0.37 -17.72
CA ARG A 8 -6.36 -0.34 -16.54
C ARG A 8 -5.61 0.30 -15.40
N PHE A 9 -6.26 1.25 -14.72
CA PHE A 9 -5.88 1.65 -13.37
C PHE A 9 -5.55 0.35 -12.63
N SER A 10 -4.29 0.16 -12.24
CA SER A 10 -3.96 -0.99 -11.42
C SER A 10 -4.84 -0.92 -10.19
N THR A 11 -5.47 -2.04 -9.85
CA THR A 11 -6.33 -2.23 -8.69
C THR A 11 -5.52 -2.01 -7.43
N SER A 12 -5.31 -0.75 -7.08
CA SER A 12 -4.53 -0.40 -5.92
C SER A 12 -5.34 -0.77 -4.68
N ILE A 13 -4.73 -1.61 -3.84
CA ILE A 13 -5.27 -1.99 -2.54
C ILE A 13 -5.49 -0.77 -1.61
N MET A 14 -4.88 0.38 -1.92
CA MET A 14 -4.94 1.64 -1.17
C MET A 14 -5.38 2.80 -2.08
N GLY A 15 -5.75 3.97 -1.55
CA GLY A 15 -6.28 5.04 -2.41
C GLY A 15 -6.61 6.38 -1.74
N GLY A 16 -6.62 6.46 -0.40
CA GLY A 16 -6.90 7.70 0.32
C GLY A 16 -5.63 8.45 0.71
N ASP A 17 -5.80 9.74 1.00
CA ASP A 17 -4.71 10.62 1.46
C ASP A 17 -4.04 10.08 2.72
N ASP A 18 -4.83 9.49 3.63
CA ASP A 18 -4.33 8.89 4.87
C ASP A 18 -3.42 7.67 4.64
N GLU A 19 -3.76 6.79 3.69
CA GLU A 19 -2.90 5.68 3.29
C GLU A 19 -1.56 6.18 2.73
N CYS A 20 -1.60 7.23 1.89
CA CYS A 20 -0.41 7.80 1.29
C CYS A 20 0.51 8.47 2.30
N ASP A 21 -0.05 9.21 3.26
CA ASP A 21 0.71 9.85 4.33
C ASP A 21 1.47 8.81 5.17
N LEU A 22 0.81 7.69 5.49
CA LEU A 22 1.46 6.63 6.25
C LEU A 22 2.50 5.86 5.41
N GLU A 23 2.21 5.61 4.14
CA GLU A 23 3.19 5.02 3.22
C GLU A 23 4.47 5.87 3.15
N GLY A 24 4.31 7.19 3.02
CA GLY A 24 5.44 8.12 3.01
C GLY A 24 6.26 8.04 4.30
N LYS A 25 5.60 8.01 5.47
CA LYS A 25 6.29 7.87 6.76
C LYS A 25 7.06 6.56 6.89
N ILE A 26 6.56 5.45 6.35
CA ILE A 26 7.26 4.17 6.35
C ILE A 26 8.50 4.23 5.44
N ILE A 27 8.37 4.86 4.26
CA ILE A 27 9.50 5.08 3.35
C ILE A 27 10.59 5.92 4.02
N ASP A 28 10.20 6.97 4.74
CA ASP A 28 11.12 7.83 5.51
C ASP A 28 11.85 7.05 6.60
N VAL A 29 11.14 6.21 7.36
CA VAL A 29 11.74 5.36 8.41
C VAL A 29 12.79 4.41 7.83
N CYS A 30 12.54 3.90 6.63
CA CYS A 30 13.45 3.02 5.91
C CYS A 30 14.58 3.74 5.17
N GLU A 31 14.64 5.07 5.23
CA GLU A 31 15.65 5.90 4.56
C GLU A 31 15.72 5.66 3.04
N VAL A 32 14.57 5.35 2.44
CA VAL A 32 14.46 5.12 0.99
C VAL A 32 14.04 6.42 0.31
N ASP A 33 14.67 6.75 -0.81
CA ASP A 33 14.26 7.90 -1.62
C ASP A 33 12.87 7.66 -2.23
N HIS A 34 11.91 8.53 -1.89
CA HIS A 34 10.54 8.47 -2.38
C HIS A 34 10.44 8.40 -3.90
N ARG A 35 11.25 9.17 -4.63
CA ARG A 35 11.19 9.20 -6.10
C ARG A 35 11.67 7.88 -6.69
N LYS A 36 12.75 7.32 -6.13
CA LYS A 36 13.24 6.00 -6.53
C LYS A 36 12.21 4.91 -6.22
N PHE A 37 11.54 5.00 -5.07
CA PHE A 37 10.47 4.07 -4.71
C PHE A 37 9.27 4.17 -5.66
N MET A 38 8.85 5.38 -6.02
CA MET A 38 7.77 5.60 -6.99
C MET A 38 8.08 4.99 -8.37
N ILE A 39 9.33 5.15 -8.83
CA ILE A 39 9.78 4.61 -10.13
C ILE A 39 9.97 3.09 -10.05
N ASN A 40 10.53 2.61 -8.94
CA ASN A 40 10.83 1.20 -8.73
C ASN A 40 10.55 0.79 -7.28
N PRO A 41 9.33 0.31 -6.98
CA PRO A 41 8.98 -0.16 -5.64
C PRO A 41 9.86 -1.31 -5.13
N ASN A 42 10.57 -2.02 -6.02
CA ASN A 42 11.50 -3.09 -5.63
C ASN A 42 12.77 -2.59 -4.94
N ILE A 43 13.03 -1.28 -4.93
CA ILE A 43 14.10 -0.72 -4.11
C ILE A 43 13.88 -1.01 -2.62
N PHE A 44 12.62 -1.25 -2.24
CA PHE A 44 12.21 -1.62 -0.90
C PHE A 44 12.39 -3.13 -0.72
N THR A 45 13.58 -3.53 -0.28
CA THR A 45 13.94 -4.94 -0.10
C THR A 45 13.50 -5.47 1.26
N LYS A 46 13.52 -6.80 1.40
CA LYS A 46 13.26 -7.48 2.67
C LYS A 46 14.21 -7.01 3.76
N GLU A 47 15.49 -6.90 3.45
CA GLU A 47 16.56 -6.55 4.41
C GLU A 47 16.39 -5.11 4.93
N ILE A 48 15.99 -4.17 4.06
CA ILE A 48 15.71 -2.79 4.45
C ILE A 48 14.54 -2.74 5.43
N PHE A 49 13.49 -3.53 5.14
CA PHE A 49 12.29 -3.58 5.97
C PHE A 49 12.56 -4.24 7.32
N GLU A 50 13.25 -5.39 7.34
CA GLU A 50 13.64 -6.12 8.55
C GLU A 50 14.49 -5.27 9.48
N LYS A 51 15.50 -4.56 8.93
CA LYS A 51 16.37 -3.68 9.72
C LYS A 51 15.61 -2.57 10.44
N ASN A 52 14.48 -2.14 9.90
CA ASN A 52 13.69 -1.03 10.44
C ASN A 52 12.35 -1.48 11.03
N PHE A 53 12.10 -2.78 11.15
CA PHE A 53 10.77 -3.32 11.44
C PHE A 53 10.16 -2.77 12.73
N ASP A 54 10.95 -2.69 13.81
CA ASP A 54 10.47 -2.16 15.11
C ASP A 54 9.99 -0.71 14.97
N ARG A 55 10.76 0.15 14.28
CA ARG A 55 10.41 1.55 14.03
C ARG A 55 9.18 1.68 13.14
N ILE A 56 8.99 0.73 12.21
CA ILE A 56 7.82 0.68 11.35
C ILE A 56 6.59 0.32 12.19
N ILE A 57 6.67 -0.70 13.05
CA ILE A 57 5.59 -1.09 13.96
C ILE A 57 5.24 0.06 14.91
N GLU A 58 6.22 0.77 15.47
CA GLU A 58 5.96 1.99 16.26
C GLU A 58 5.13 3.02 15.47
N LYS A 59 5.43 3.23 14.19
CA LYS A 59 4.66 4.14 13.33
C LYS A 59 3.27 3.60 13.00
N ILE A 60 3.13 2.29 12.79
CA ILE A 60 1.83 1.65 12.60
C ILE A 60 0.97 1.83 13.84
N ASP A 61 1.51 1.59 15.03
CA ASP A 61 0.77 1.70 16.29
C ASP A 61 0.43 3.15 16.63
N GLU A 62 1.38 4.09 16.45
CA GLU A 62 1.12 5.53 16.57
C GLU A 62 -0.04 5.94 15.66
N TYR A 63 0.00 5.53 14.39
CA TYR A 63 -1.03 5.88 13.42
C TYR A 63 -2.37 5.19 13.72
N ALA A 64 -2.35 3.92 14.12
CA ALA A 64 -3.55 3.15 14.45
C ALA A 64 -4.34 3.76 15.62
N ASN A 65 -3.62 4.30 16.61
CA ASN A 65 -4.20 4.96 17.78
C ASN A 65 -4.77 6.36 17.49
N LEU A 66 -4.40 6.98 16.37
CA LEU A 66 -4.95 8.27 15.96
C LEU A 66 -6.34 8.08 15.34
N ARG A 67 -7.38 8.69 15.95
CA ARG A 67 -8.73 8.85 15.37
C ARG A 67 -9.29 7.56 14.72
N ASN A 68 -9.10 6.40 15.33
CA ASN A 68 -9.54 5.10 14.82
C ASN A 68 -8.98 4.70 13.44
N LYS A 69 -7.77 5.13 13.09
CA LYS A 69 -7.10 4.79 11.82
C LYS A 69 -6.46 3.40 11.78
N PHE A 70 -6.75 2.55 12.78
CA PHE A 70 -6.37 1.13 12.81
C PHE A 70 -6.50 0.42 11.44
N PRO A 71 -7.64 0.51 10.71
CA PRO A 71 -7.79 -0.22 9.45
C PRO A 71 -6.80 0.25 8.39
N ILE A 72 -6.55 1.56 8.33
CA ILE A 72 -5.62 2.18 7.38
C ILE A 72 -4.21 1.70 7.69
N ALA A 73 -3.82 1.76 8.97
CA ALA A 73 -2.47 1.43 9.40
C ALA A 73 -2.06 0.01 9.01
N TYR A 74 -2.86 -0.99 9.39
CA TYR A 74 -2.53 -2.38 9.11
C TYR A 74 -2.78 -2.79 7.66
N LYS A 75 -3.64 -2.09 6.90
CA LYS A 75 -3.68 -2.26 5.44
C LYS A 75 -2.34 -1.87 4.82
N VAL A 76 -1.83 -0.68 5.14
CA VAL A 76 -0.54 -0.17 4.64
C VAL A 76 0.58 -1.16 4.99
N LEU A 77 0.63 -1.61 6.25
CA LEU A 77 1.58 -2.64 6.67
C LEU A 77 1.47 -3.92 5.82
N GLY A 78 0.25 -4.43 5.62
CA GLY A 78 0.02 -5.64 4.83
C GLY A 78 0.55 -5.55 3.40
N ARG A 79 0.47 -4.39 2.76
CA ARG A 79 1.08 -4.18 1.44
C ARG A 79 2.59 -4.25 1.48
N PHE A 80 3.23 -3.63 2.48
CA PHE A 80 4.68 -3.71 2.62
C PHE A 80 5.15 -5.14 2.92
N VAL A 81 4.39 -5.90 3.71
CA VAL A 81 4.66 -7.33 3.95
C VAL A 81 4.64 -8.11 2.63
N LEU A 82 3.61 -7.92 1.80
CA LEU A 82 3.51 -8.59 0.49
C LEU A 82 4.59 -8.13 -0.50
N LEU A 83 4.95 -6.85 -0.46
CA LEU A 83 5.97 -6.26 -1.33
C LEU A 83 7.37 -6.82 -1.04
N THR A 84 7.69 -6.97 0.24
CA THR A 84 9.03 -7.32 0.73
C THR A 84 9.22 -8.82 0.95
N GLY A 85 8.16 -9.55 1.31
CA GLY A 85 8.28 -10.95 1.70
C GLY A 85 8.92 -11.15 3.08
N ILE A 86 8.81 -10.16 3.99
CA ILE A 86 9.28 -10.25 5.38
C ILE A 86 8.50 -11.27 6.22
N ASP A 87 9.20 -12.00 7.09
CA ASP A 87 8.50 -12.86 8.06
C ASP A 87 7.77 -12.02 9.13
N ILE A 88 6.51 -12.35 9.41
CA ILE A 88 5.70 -11.63 10.41
C ILE A 88 5.13 -12.60 11.42
N SER A 89 4.94 -12.13 12.65
CA SER A 89 4.24 -12.90 13.67
C SER A 89 2.77 -13.12 13.27
N GLU A 90 2.18 -14.20 13.78
CA GLU A 90 0.76 -14.50 13.59
C GLU A 90 -0.12 -13.37 14.15
N GLU A 91 0.32 -12.67 15.20
CA GLU A 91 -0.39 -11.51 15.74
C GLU A 91 -0.48 -10.38 14.70
N ILE A 92 0.62 -10.01 14.05
CA ILE A 92 0.62 -8.98 13.00
C ILE A 92 -0.23 -9.43 11.81
N ARG A 93 -0.15 -10.72 11.43
CA ARG A 93 -0.97 -11.30 10.37
C ARG A 93 -2.46 -11.14 10.68
N ASP A 94 -2.88 -11.47 11.90
CA ASP A 94 -4.27 -11.37 12.35
C ASP A 94 -4.76 -9.92 12.38
N LEU A 95 -3.91 -8.96 12.79
CA LEU A 95 -4.25 -7.54 12.78
C LEU A 95 -4.45 -7.01 11.35
N ILE A 96 -3.62 -7.43 10.40
CA ILE A 96 -3.78 -7.11 8.98
C ILE A 96 -5.10 -7.71 8.46
N ILE A 97 -5.38 -8.98 8.73
CA ILE A 97 -6.64 -9.63 8.32
C ILE A 97 -7.83 -8.92 8.93
N LYS A 98 -7.78 -8.55 10.21
CA LYS A 98 -8.84 -7.80 10.89
C LYS A 98 -9.08 -6.45 10.22
N ALA A 99 -8.03 -5.73 9.88
CA ALA A 99 -8.11 -4.43 9.20
C ALA A 99 -8.81 -4.48 7.84
N THR A 100 -8.84 -5.65 7.17
CA THR A 100 -9.58 -5.82 5.90
C THR A 100 -11.10 -5.99 6.07
N ASN A 101 -11.64 -5.90 7.28
CA ASN A 101 -13.08 -6.03 7.48
C ASN A 101 -13.82 -4.78 6.98
N TRP A 102 -14.73 -4.97 6.01
CA TRP A 102 -15.55 -3.91 5.42
C TRP A 102 -16.28 -3.04 6.46
N SER A 103 -16.63 -3.61 7.61
CA SER A 103 -17.30 -2.85 8.69
C SER A 103 -16.51 -1.64 9.18
N TYR A 104 -15.19 -1.64 9.01
CA TYR A 104 -14.32 -0.52 9.36
C TYR A 104 -14.29 0.60 8.31
N GLU A 105 -14.65 0.30 7.06
CA GLU A 105 -14.60 1.25 5.94
C GLU A 105 -15.98 1.76 5.52
N LYS A 106 -17.05 1.06 5.92
CA LYS A 106 -18.42 1.36 5.47
C LYS A 106 -18.81 2.83 5.65
N ASP A 107 -18.33 3.48 6.71
CA ASP A 107 -18.68 4.86 7.08
C ASP A 107 -17.83 5.91 6.33
N ILE A 108 -16.67 5.52 5.79
CA ILE A 108 -15.74 6.37 5.02
C ILE A 108 -16.15 6.48 3.54
N TRP A 109 -16.88 5.47 3.05
CA TRP A 109 -17.30 5.34 1.66
C TRP A 109 -18.79 5.57 1.40
N ILE A 110 -19.56 6.04 2.40
CA ILE A 110 -20.98 6.39 2.20
C ILE A 110 -21.07 7.47 1.12
N GLY A 111 -21.76 7.15 0.02
CA GLY A 111 -21.98 8.06 -1.12
C GLY A 111 -20.87 8.11 -2.17
N LYS A 112 -19.82 7.27 -2.08
CA LYS A 112 -18.74 7.21 -3.08
C LYS A 112 -18.96 6.09 -4.10
N GLU A 113 -18.64 6.36 -5.36
CA GLU A 113 -18.93 5.49 -6.50
C GLU A 113 -18.11 4.18 -6.53
N ASN A 114 -17.15 4.00 -5.60
CA ASN A 114 -16.15 2.92 -5.65
C ASN A 114 -16.30 1.84 -4.55
N ILE A 115 -17.46 1.73 -3.88
CA ILE A 115 -17.68 0.72 -2.80
C ILE A 115 -17.36 -0.71 -3.26
N ALA A 116 -17.75 -1.08 -4.49
CA ALA A 116 -17.50 -2.41 -5.02
C ALA A 116 -16.01 -2.68 -5.23
N GLU A 117 -15.25 -1.67 -5.64
CA GLU A 117 -13.80 -1.75 -5.80
C GLU A 117 -13.10 -1.86 -4.45
N SER A 118 -13.45 -1.02 -3.48
CA SER A 118 -12.89 -1.10 -2.13
C SER A 118 -13.11 -2.48 -1.50
N LYS A 119 -14.33 -3.05 -1.61
CA LYS A 119 -14.61 -4.41 -1.14
C LYS A 119 -13.76 -5.48 -1.84
N ARG A 120 -13.54 -5.36 -3.15
CA ARG A 120 -12.66 -6.26 -3.91
C ARG A 120 -11.23 -6.16 -3.41
N ASN A 121 -10.72 -4.94 -3.23
CA ASN A 121 -9.36 -4.67 -2.78
C ASN A 121 -9.11 -5.22 -1.37
N LEU A 122 -10.05 -5.02 -0.44
CA LEU A 122 -9.97 -5.57 0.92
C LEU A 122 -9.94 -7.10 0.90
N LYS A 123 -10.80 -7.72 0.08
CA LYS A 123 -10.82 -9.18 -0.07
C LYS A 123 -9.52 -9.69 -0.67
N GLU A 124 -8.99 -9.02 -1.69
CA GLU A 124 -7.74 -9.40 -2.34
C GLU A 124 -6.57 -9.33 -1.36
N LEU A 125 -6.45 -8.24 -0.59
CA LEU A 125 -5.42 -8.12 0.45
C LEU A 125 -5.55 -9.25 1.48
N ARG A 126 -6.76 -9.53 1.97
CA ARG A 126 -7.01 -10.63 2.91
C ARG A 126 -6.57 -11.97 2.34
N ASP A 127 -7.00 -12.31 1.13
CA ASP A 127 -6.70 -13.59 0.51
C ASP A 127 -5.19 -13.75 0.26
N LYS A 128 -4.49 -12.65 -0.09
CA LYS A 128 -3.03 -12.62 -0.23
C LYS A 128 -2.32 -12.84 1.10
N ILE A 129 -2.74 -12.17 2.17
CA ILE A 129 -2.16 -12.31 3.52
C ILE A 129 -2.43 -13.70 4.11
N ILE A 130 -3.60 -14.30 3.86
CA ILE A 130 -3.88 -15.68 4.30
C ILE A 130 -2.95 -16.68 3.61
N ARG A 131 -2.70 -16.51 2.31
CA ARG A 131 -1.81 -17.40 1.53
C ARG A 131 -0.33 -17.04 1.65
N TYR A 132 -0.02 -15.95 2.34
CA TYR A 132 1.31 -15.38 2.43
C TYR A 132 2.30 -16.37 3.06
N LYS A 133 3.44 -16.57 2.38
CA LYS A 133 4.57 -17.36 2.84
C LYS A 133 5.82 -16.48 2.92
N PRO A 134 6.54 -16.47 4.06
CA PRO A 134 7.77 -15.70 4.21
C PRO A 134 8.80 -16.00 3.11
N GLY A 135 9.54 -14.98 2.69
CA GLY A 135 10.61 -15.11 1.70
C GLY A 135 10.16 -15.21 0.25
N ILE A 136 8.85 -15.23 -0.02
CA ILE A 136 8.31 -15.19 -1.39
C ILE A 136 7.53 -13.88 -1.54
N PRO A 137 8.14 -12.82 -2.11
CA PRO A 137 7.41 -11.61 -2.46
C PRO A 137 6.28 -11.92 -3.43
N ASP A 138 5.16 -11.20 -3.34
CA ASP A 138 4.02 -11.42 -4.25
C ASP A 138 4.47 -11.26 -5.72
N PRO A 139 4.31 -12.28 -6.58
CA PRO A 139 4.73 -12.22 -7.99
C PRO A 139 4.00 -11.13 -8.81
N LEU A 140 2.88 -10.58 -8.31
CA LEU A 140 2.15 -9.47 -8.93
C LEU A 140 2.56 -8.10 -8.39
N LYS A 141 3.85 -7.88 -8.12
CA LYS A 141 4.41 -6.58 -7.66
C LYS A 141 3.97 -5.37 -8.50
N ALA A 142 3.61 -5.59 -9.78
CA ALA A 142 3.15 -4.56 -10.69
C ALA A 142 1.80 -3.91 -10.28
N ASP A 143 0.92 -4.66 -9.59
CA ASP A 143 -0.39 -4.19 -9.13
C ASP A 143 -0.34 -3.56 -7.73
N LEU A 144 0.79 -3.69 -7.02
CA LEU A 144 1.03 -3.02 -5.74
C LEU A 144 1.56 -1.59 -5.91
N ARG A 145 1.53 -0.97 -7.10
CA ARG A 145 1.92 0.44 -7.25
C ARG A 145 1.04 1.32 -6.37
N SER A 146 1.67 2.21 -5.61
CA SER A 146 0.94 3.14 -4.75
C SER A 146 0.07 4.06 -5.61
N PRO A 147 -1.19 4.33 -5.24
CA PRO A 147 -2.02 5.34 -5.90
C PRO A 147 -1.34 6.70 -5.94
N CYS A 148 -0.65 7.05 -4.85
CA CYS A 148 0.07 8.30 -4.76
C CYS A 148 1.26 8.31 -5.71
N SER A 149 1.95 7.17 -5.87
CA SER A 149 3.00 7.07 -6.89
C SER A 149 2.45 7.26 -8.31
N LEU A 150 1.24 6.79 -8.63
CA LEU A 150 0.66 6.96 -9.97
C LEU A 150 0.18 8.40 -10.23
N ARG A 151 -0.47 9.04 -9.24
CA ARG A 151 -0.96 10.41 -9.37
C ARG A 151 0.18 11.43 -9.45
N GLU A 152 1.24 11.23 -8.67
CA GLU A 152 2.45 12.06 -8.72
C GLU A 152 3.28 11.77 -9.97
N TYR A 153 3.35 10.51 -10.41
CA TYR A 153 4.00 10.15 -11.67
C TYR A 153 3.30 10.77 -12.88
N GLU A 154 1.96 10.78 -12.92
CA GLU A 154 1.22 11.48 -13.98
C GLU A 154 1.47 12.99 -13.94
N SER A 155 1.54 13.60 -12.76
CA SER A 155 1.88 15.01 -12.61
C SER A 155 3.31 15.32 -13.10
N LEU A 156 4.29 14.49 -12.70
CA LEU A 156 5.69 14.58 -13.13
C LEU A 156 5.84 14.33 -14.63
N PHE A 157 5.24 13.26 -15.16
CA PHE A 157 5.25 12.91 -16.58
C PHE A 157 4.63 14.04 -17.41
N ASN A 158 3.46 14.56 -17.02
CA ASN A 158 2.83 15.70 -17.69
C ASN A 158 3.69 16.98 -17.60
N SER A 159 4.42 17.19 -16.51
CA SER A 159 5.34 18.33 -16.37
C SER A 159 6.59 18.22 -17.25
N LEU A 160 7.06 17.00 -17.51
CA LEU A 160 8.20 16.70 -18.36
C LEU A 160 7.81 16.70 -19.85
N SER A 161 6.63 16.18 -20.20
CA SER A 161 6.09 16.19 -21.57
C SER A 161 5.67 17.58 -22.06
N ARG A 162 5.44 18.55 -21.17
CA ARG A 162 5.16 19.97 -21.52
C ARG A 162 6.41 20.82 -21.75
N ARG A 163 7.62 20.27 -21.57
CA ARG A 163 8.90 20.96 -21.80
C ARG A 163 9.54 20.65 -23.15
N ASN A 164 8.84 19.95 -24.05
CA ASN A 164 9.25 19.72 -25.45
C ASN A 164 8.26 20.36 -26.42
#